data_AF-A0A6G1FZE0-F1
#
_entry.id   AF-A0A6G1FZE0-F1
#
_cell.length_a   1.000
_cell.length_b   1.000
_cell.length_c   1.000
_cell.angle_alpha   90.00
_cell.angle_beta   90.00
_cell.angle_gamma   90.00
#
_symmetry.space_group_name_H-M   'P 1'
#
loop_
_entity.id
_entity.type
_entity.pdbx_description
1 polymer ?
#
loop_
_entity_poly.entity_id
_entity_poly.type
_entity_poly.pdbx_seq_one_letter_code
_entity_poly.pdbx_strand_id
1 'polypeptide(L)'
;MTDVDQMLPWDTDIDTQVSVQTLERLGSEYNQTLHRYDDSVSTSRWMRRAVQRDYFLDVNSWIGERTYGDGQNVIDARWIDVRNGLFIDITGLTETAPERNPGMVQCKNNHFYRVEDLFPLTETTFEGVTALVPNNSARALTEEYGEQSLVLEQFNG
;
A
#
# COMPACT_ATOMS: atom_id res chain seq x y z
N MET A 1 16.34 21.85 -5.17
CA MET A 1 14.97 21.34 -5.42
C MET A 1 14.97 19.98 -4.78
N THR A 2 14.16 19.76 -3.74
CA THR A 2 14.00 18.42 -3.19
C THR A 2 13.15 17.65 -4.18
N ASP A 3 13.73 16.66 -4.84
CA ASP A 3 12.97 15.70 -5.64
C ASP A 3 11.95 15.05 -4.71
N VAL A 4 10.69 15.10 -5.10
CA VAL A 4 9.58 14.49 -4.37
C VAL A 4 9.44 13.09 -4.93
N ASP A 5 9.25 12.07 -4.10
CA ASP A 5 9.04 10.71 -4.59
C ASP A 5 7.73 10.68 -5.39
N GLN A 6 7.76 10.11 -6.59
CA GLN A 6 6.61 10.02 -7.49
C GLN A 6 6.40 8.58 -7.92
N MET A 7 5.17 8.27 -8.32
CA MET A 7 4.84 7.02 -8.97
C MET A 7 5.67 6.88 -10.24
N LEU A 8 6.11 5.65 -10.53
CA LEU A 8 6.86 5.39 -11.75
C LEU A 8 6.00 5.74 -12.98
N PRO A 9 6.54 6.43 -14.00
CA PRO A 9 5.72 6.95 -15.11
C PRO A 9 4.97 5.89 -15.94
N TRP A 10 5.38 4.64 -15.84
CA TRP A 10 4.78 3.50 -16.56
C TRP A 10 3.88 2.65 -15.66
N ASP A 11 3.79 2.96 -14.37
CA ASP A 11 2.94 2.24 -13.43
C ASP A 11 1.50 2.78 -13.47
N THR A 12 0.53 1.93 -13.15
CA THR A 12 -0.90 2.25 -13.34
C THR A 12 -1.75 2.17 -12.08
N ASP A 13 -1.19 1.61 -11.01
CA ASP A 13 -1.83 1.43 -9.73
C ASP A 13 -0.87 1.79 -8.59
N ILE A 14 -1.43 1.84 -7.38
CA ILE A 14 -0.68 2.10 -6.15
C ILE A 14 -1.03 0.98 -5.17
N ASP A 15 -0.01 0.36 -4.61
CA ASP A 15 -0.14 -0.65 -3.56
C ASP A 15 0.16 -0.07 -2.19
N THR A 16 -0.62 -0.50 -1.21
CA THR A 16 -0.39 -0.21 0.20
C THR A 16 -0.45 -1.47 1.02
N GLN A 17 0.27 -1.46 2.15
CA GLN A 17 0.22 -2.55 3.11
C GLN A 17 -0.21 -2.02 4.47
N VAL A 18 -1.03 -2.81 5.16
CA VAL A 18 -1.49 -2.51 6.52
C VAL A 18 -1.29 -3.73 7.41
N SER A 19 -1.23 -3.54 8.72
CA SER A 19 -1.25 -4.67 9.66
C SER A 19 -2.58 -5.42 9.58
N VAL A 20 -2.57 -6.72 9.90
CA VAL A 20 -3.79 -7.53 9.96
C VAL A 20 -4.84 -6.94 10.90
N GLN A 21 -4.44 -6.32 12.02
CA GLN A 21 -5.38 -5.69 12.94
C GLN A 21 -6.08 -4.48 12.30
N THR A 22 -5.34 -3.69 11.52
CA THR A 22 -5.93 -2.58 10.74
C THR A 22 -6.87 -3.14 9.69
N LEU A 23 -6.47 -4.20 8.99
CA LEU A 23 -7.30 -4.83 7.97
C LEU A 23 -8.60 -5.41 8.54
N GLU A 24 -8.55 -6.11 9.69
CA GLU A 24 -9.72 -6.59 10.41
C GLU A 24 -10.68 -5.46 10.80
N ARG A 25 -10.12 -4.31 11.22
CA ARG A 25 -10.91 -3.13 11.53
C ARG A 25 -11.57 -2.54 10.28
N LEU A 26 -10.85 -2.44 9.16
CA LEU A 26 -11.42 -2.04 7.87
C LEU A 26 -12.61 -2.93 7.50
N GLY A 27 -12.44 -4.26 7.59
CA GLY A 27 -13.48 -5.22 7.26
C GLY A 27 -14.71 -5.18 8.19
N SER A 28 -14.51 -4.96 9.48
CA SER A 28 -15.60 -5.01 10.48
C SER A 28 -16.34 -3.69 10.68
N GLU A 29 -15.65 -2.55 10.54
CA GLU A 29 -16.21 -1.22 10.80
C GLU A 29 -16.50 -0.40 9.53
N TYR A 30 -15.73 -0.61 8.45
CA TYR A 30 -15.72 0.29 7.29
C TYR A 30 -15.99 -0.42 5.96
N ASN A 31 -16.23 -1.73 5.92
CA ASN A 31 -16.49 -2.40 4.65
C ASN A 31 -17.75 -1.84 3.98
N GLN A 32 -17.68 -1.61 2.67
CA GLN A 32 -18.76 -1.08 1.84
C GLN A 32 -19.23 0.33 2.21
N THR A 33 -18.35 1.17 2.76
CA THR A 33 -18.65 2.58 3.04
C THR A 33 -18.17 3.50 1.91
N LEU A 34 -18.80 4.68 1.82
CA LEU A 34 -18.36 5.78 0.98
C LEU A 34 -17.70 6.87 1.82
N HIS A 35 -16.51 7.30 1.40
CA HIS A 35 -15.71 8.31 2.07
C HIS A 35 -15.54 9.52 1.16
N ARG A 36 -16.03 10.66 1.61
CA ARG A 36 -15.90 11.92 0.88
C ARG A 36 -14.60 12.62 1.26
N TYR A 37 -13.78 12.86 0.25
CA TYR A 37 -12.62 13.74 0.34
C TYR A 37 -12.96 15.09 -0.29
N ASP A 38 -12.72 16.16 0.47
CA ASP A 38 -12.92 17.53 0.01
C ASP A 38 -11.60 18.29 0.05
N ASP A 39 -10.99 18.41 -1.13
CA ASP A 39 -9.72 19.11 -1.31
C ASP A 39 -9.91 20.64 -1.44
N SER A 40 -11.14 21.16 -1.36
CA SER A 40 -11.38 22.61 -1.41
C SER A 40 -10.75 23.39 -0.25
N VAL A 41 -10.33 22.68 0.80
CA VAL A 41 -9.65 23.21 1.99
C VAL A 41 -8.12 23.05 1.91
N SER A 42 -7.61 22.33 0.90
CA SER A 42 -6.20 22.03 0.73
C SER A 42 -5.47 23.19 0.05
N THR A 43 -4.28 23.51 0.57
CA THR A 43 -3.35 24.47 -0.03
C THR A 43 -2.38 23.79 -1.01
N SER A 44 -2.60 22.51 -1.34
CA SER A 44 -1.71 21.74 -2.21
C SER A 44 -1.60 22.39 -3.59
N ARG A 45 -0.38 22.83 -3.93
CA ARG A 45 -0.06 23.50 -5.19
C ARG A 45 -0.26 22.59 -6.41
N TRP A 46 -0.37 21.28 -6.20
CA TRP A 46 -0.49 20.26 -7.23
C TRP A 46 -1.93 20.05 -7.71
N MET A 47 -2.92 20.33 -6.87
CA MET A 47 -4.34 20.23 -7.24
C MET A 47 -4.85 21.59 -7.73
N ARG A 48 -4.77 21.84 -9.05
CA ARG A 48 -5.06 23.16 -9.65
C ARG A 48 -6.54 23.59 -9.59
N ARG A 49 -7.43 22.77 -9.01
CA ARG A 49 -8.86 23.05 -8.89
C ARG A 49 -9.39 22.31 -7.66
N ALA A 50 -10.23 22.97 -6.85
CA ALA A 50 -10.94 22.32 -5.75
C ALA A 50 -11.67 21.07 -6.27
N VAL A 51 -11.37 19.91 -5.69
CA VAL A 51 -11.95 18.63 -6.08
C VAL A 51 -12.66 18.01 -4.89
N GLN A 52 -13.93 17.70 -5.07
CA GLN A 52 -14.62 16.72 -4.23
C GLN A 52 -14.56 15.36 -4.92
N ARG A 53 -14.19 14.34 -4.14
CA ARG A 53 -14.13 12.93 -4.55
C ARG A 53 -14.81 12.07 -3.51
N ASP A 54 -15.51 11.06 -3.99
CA ASP A 54 -16.07 10.01 -3.16
C ASP A 54 -15.28 8.73 -3.46
N TYR A 55 -14.80 8.08 -2.41
CA TYR A 55 -14.05 6.83 -2.50
C TYR A 55 -14.84 5.71 -1.82
N PHE A 56 -14.98 4.58 -2.49
CA PHE A 56 -15.61 3.38 -1.95
C PHE A 56 -14.54 2.47 -1.36
N LEU A 57 -14.76 1.99 -0.13
CA LEU A 57 -13.90 0.96 0.49
C LEU A 57 -14.53 -0.41 0.27
N ASP A 58 -13.90 -1.23 -0.56
CA ASP A 58 -14.30 -2.61 -0.82
C ASP A 58 -13.33 -3.57 -0.12
N VAL A 59 -13.83 -4.39 0.81
CA VAL A 59 -13.02 -5.37 1.53
C VAL A 59 -13.41 -6.78 1.09
N ASN A 60 -12.40 -7.54 0.65
CA ASN A 60 -12.54 -8.89 0.13
C ASN A 60 -13.13 -9.83 1.21
N SER A 61 -14.11 -10.65 0.84
CA SER A 61 -14.74 -11.62 1.75
C SER A 61 -13.76 -12.65 2.33
N TRP A 62 -12.62 -12.87 1.68
CA TRP A 62 -11.55 -13.78 2.12
C TRP A 62 -10.45 -13.08 2.93
N ILE A 63 -10.78 -11.98 3.60
CA ILE A 63 -9.85 -11.19 4.44
C ILE A 63 -9.11 -12.03 5.50
N GLY A 64 -9.77 -13.07 6.02
CA GLY A 64 -9.23 -13.95 7.07
C GLY A 64 -8.24 -15.01 6.57
N GLU A 65 -8.16 -15.24 5.25
CA GLU A 65 -7.11 -16.08 4.68
C GLU A 65 -5.78 -15.32 4.71
N ARG A 66 -4.68 -15.95 5.12
CA ARG A 66 -3.38 -15.25 5.26
C ARG A 66 -2.20 -15.94 4.61
N THR A 67 -2.45 -17.06 3.95
CA THR A 67 -1.45 -17.82 3.22
C THR A 67 -1.70 -17.69 1.72
N TYR A 68 -0.67 -17.90 0.93
CA TYR A 68 -0.80 -17.95 -0.52
C TYR A 68 -1.72 -19.10 -0.94
N GLY A 69 -2.72 -18.77 -1.74
CA GLY A 69 -3.68 -19.73 -2.31
C GLY A 69 -3.32 -20.12 -3.75
N ASP A 70 -4.28 -19.96 -4.67
CA ASP A 70 -4.12 -20.20 -6.11
C ASP A 70 -3.66 -18.96 -6.90
N GLY A 71 -3.30 -17.89 -6.19
CA GLY A 71 -2.91 -16.60 -6.76
C GLY A 71 -4.07 -15.66 -7.11
N GLN A 72 -5.33 -16.09 -7.00
CA GLN A 72 -6.49 -15.24 -7.32
C GLN A 72 -6.98 -14.40 -6.14
N ASN A 73 -6.53 -14.72 -4.92
CA ASN A 73 -6.90 -14.04 -3.67
C ASN A 73 -5.67 -13.39 -3.01
N VAL A 74 -5.03 -12.44 -3.70
CA VAL A 74 -3.85 -11.72 -3.17
C VAL A 74 -4.19 -10.36 -2.56
N ILE A 75 -5.24 -9.68 -3.07
CA ILE A 75 -5.66 -8.35 -2.60
C ILE A 75 -6.75 -8.47 -1.52
N ASP A 76 -6.56 -7.74 -0.42
CA ASP A 76 -7.45 -7.80 0.74
C ASP A 76 -8.52 -6.73 0.75
N ALA A 77 -8.21 -5.52 0.27
CA ALA A 77 -9.17 -4.44 0.15
C ALA A 77 -8.75 -3.43 -0.93
N ARG A 78 -9.67 -2.56 -1.33
CA ARG A 78 -9.43 -1.48 -2.28
C ARG A 78 -10.10 -0.18 -1.84
N TRP A 79 -9.37 0.92 -2.00
CA TRP A 79 -10.00 2.23 -2.15
C TRP A 79 -10.28 2.47 -3.62
N ILE A 80 -11.52 2.79 -3.97
CA ILE A 80 -11.95 2.96 -5.37
C ILE A 80 -12.54 4.35 -5.56
N ASP A 81 -11.99 5.16 -6.47
CA ASP A 81 -12.63 6.41 -6.91
C ASP A 81 -13.89 6.04 -7.70
N VAL A 82 -15.06 6.37 -7.14
CA VAL A 82 -16.35 5.97 -7.73
C VAL A 82 -16.62 6.62 -9.09
N ARG A 83 -15.88 7.67 -9.45
CA ARG A 83 -16.09 8.40 -10.69
C ARG A 83 -15.46 7.70 -11.89
N ASN A 84 -14.27 7.14 -11.73
CA ASN A 84 -13.47 6.62 -12.84
C ASN A 84 -13.00 5.18 -12.64
N GLY A 85 -13.19 4.61 -11.44
CA GLY A 85 -12.81 3.24 -11.13
C GLY A 85 -11.31 3.02 -10.90
N LEU A 86 -10.50 4.10 -10.82
CA LEU A 86 -9.12 3.97 -10.36
C LEU A 86 -9.10 3.55 -8.89
N PHE A 87 -8.08 2.77 -8.50
CA PHE A 87 -8.03 2.18 -7.18
C PHE A 87 -6.62 2.15 -6.58
N ILE A 88 -6.59 1.97 -5.26
CA ILE A 88 -5.40 1.67 -4.46
C ILE A 88 -5.62 0.29 -3.83
N ASP A 89 -4.69 -0.62 -4.06
CA ASP A 89 -4.74 -1.97 -3.50
C ASP A 89 -4.20 -1.95 -2.07
N ILE A 90 -4.86 -2.73 -1.20
CA ILE A 90 -4.50 -2.89 0.21
C ILE A 90 -4.24 -4.37 0.45
N THR A 91 -3.05 -4.69 0.95
CA THR A 91 -2.70 -6.04 1.42
C THR A 91 -2.37 -6.06 2.91
N GLY A 92 -2.82 -7.11 3.60
CA GLY A 92 -2.59 -7.31 5.03
C GLY A 92 -1.30 -8.06 5.32
N LEU A 93 -0.49 -7.51 6.23
CA LEU A 93 0.70 -8.15 6.78
C LEU A 93 0.38 -8.85 8.11
N THR A 94 0.83 -10.10 8.23
CA THR A 94 0.69 -10.90 9.45
C THR A 94 1.81 -11.91 9.61
N GLU A 95 2.06 -12.36 10.84
CA GLU A 95 2.92 -13.52 11.11
C GLU A 95 2.11 -14.81 10.91
N THR A 96 2.53 -15.67 9.98
CA THR A 96 1.82 -16.94 9.70
C THR A 96 2.51 -18.17 10.26
N ALA A 97 3.82 -18.08 10.56
CA ALA A 97 4.61 -19.20 11.07
C ALA A 97 5.67 -18.73 12.10
N PRO A 98 5.26 -18.11 13.22
CA PRO A 98 6.19 -17.52 14.19
C PRO A 98 7.17 -18.54 14.78
N GLU A 99 6.77 -19.81 14.91
CA GLU A 99 7.65 -20.89 15.41
C GLU A 99 8.78 -21.25 14.43
N ARG A 100 8.57 -21.00 13.12
CA ARG A 100 9.55 -21.30 12.07
C ARG A 100 10.35 -20.06 11.67
N ASN A 101 9.68 -18.92 11.62
CA ASN A 101 10.20 -17.64 11.16
C ASN A 101 9.79 -16.54 12.15
N PRO A 102 10.35 -16.52 13.38
CA PRO A 102 10.00 -15.52 14.36
C PRO A 102 10.37 -14.11 13.88
N GLY A 103 9.46 -13.14 14.07
CA GLY A 103 9.67 -11.75 13.67
C GLY A 103 9.57 -11.48 12.17
N MET A 104 9.02 -12.43 11.39
CA MET A 104 8.73 -12.28 9.98
C MET A 104 7.22 -12.13 9.75
N VAL A 105 6.83 -11.07 9.04
CA VAL A 105 5.47 -10.88 8.56
C VAL A 105 5.42 -11.12 7.06
N GLN A 106 4.25 -11.52 6.57
CA GLN A 106 4.02 -11.73 5.15
C GLN A 106 2.64 -11.24 4.71
N CYS A 107 2.51 -10.93 3.42
CA CYS A 107 1.23 -10.78 2.75
C CYS A 107 0.82 -12.10 2.05
N LYS A 108 -0.39 -12.10 1.46
CA LYS A 108 -0.91 -13.25 0.70
C LYS A 108 -0.10 -13.59 -0.55
N ASN A 109 0.69 -12.65 -1.08
CA ASN A 109 1.46 -12.83 -2.31
C ASN A 109 2.90 -13.34 -2.08
N ASN A 110 3.19 -13.94 -0.92
CA ASN A 110 4.54 -14.39 -0.55
C ASN A 110 5.59 -13.26 -0.53
N HIS A 111 5.19 -12.01 -0.24
CA HIS A 111 6.15 -10.98 0.12
C HIS A 111 6.41 -11.08 1.62
N PHE A 112 7.69 -11.14 2.00
CA PHE A 112 8.14 -11.40 3.36
C PHE A 112 8.99 -10.23 3.85
N TYR A 113 8.72 -9.78 5.07
CA TYR A 113 9.46 -8.68 5.67
C TYR A 113 9.81 -9.01 7.12
N ARG A 114 11.00 -8.57 7.56
CA ARG A 114 11.33 -8.58 8.98
C ARG A 114 10.62 -7.40 9.64
N VAL A 115 10.03 -7.64 10.81
CA VAL A 115 9.38 -6.59 11.60
C VAL A 115 10.34 -5.43 11.89
N GLU A 116 11.63 -5.72 12.11
CA GLU A 116 12.67 -4.71 12.36
C GLU A 116 13.02 -3.82 11.14
N ASP A 117 12.79 -4.31 9.92
CA ASP A 117 13.01 -3.53 8.70
C ASP A 117 11.79 -2.65 8.39
N LEU A 118 10.61 -3.01 8.88
CA LEU A 118 9.39 -2.22 8.74
C LEU A 118 9.30 -1.11 9.79
N PHE A 119 9.43 -1.45 11.07
CA PHE A 119 9.05 -0.57 12.17
C PHE A 119 10.25 0.03 12.94
N PRO A 120 10.12 1.27 13.45
CA PRO A 120 9.01 2.20 13.23
C PRO A 120 8.98 2.69 11.78
N LEU A 121 7.78 2.92 11.24
CA LEU A 121 7.67 3.49 9.89
C LEU A 121 8.29 4.88 9.85
N THR A 122 8.85 5.23 8.70
CA THR A 122 9.45 6.54 8.44
C THR A 122 8.53 7.38 7.55
N GLU A 123 8.38 8.66 7.87
CA GLU A 123 7.65 9.60 7.03
C GLU A 123 8.47 9.98 5.79
N THR A 124 7.82 9.97 4.62
CA THR A 124 8.33 10.54 3.37
C THR A 124 7.27 11.42 2.72
N THR A 125 7.60 12.04 1.59
CA THR A 125 6.63 12.71 0.71
C THR A 125 6.53 11.94 -0.59
N PHE A 126 5.36 11.38 -0.88
CA PHE A 126 5.05 10.67 -2.12
C PHE A 126 3.88 11.37 -2.82
N GLU A 127 4.00 11.68 -4.11
CA GLU A 127 2.99 12.42 -4.89
C GLU A 127 2.57 13.75 -4.21
N GLY A 128 3.50 14.38 -3.49
CA GLY A 128 3.26 15.64 -2.79
C GLY A 128 2.42 15.54 -1.52
N VAL A 129 2.12 14.32 -1.04
CA VAL A 129 1.46 14.07 0.26
C VAL A 129 2.39 13.32 1.22
N THR A 130 2.17 13.49 2.53
CA THR A 130 2.90 12.71 3.54
C THR A 130 2.50 11.24 3.44
N ALA A 131 3.50 10.37 3.34
CA ALA A 131 3.34 8.91 3.31
C ALA A 131 4.25 8.25 4.35
N LEU A 132 3.95 7.00 4.68
CA LEU A 132 4.75 6.17 5.58
C LEU A 132 5.39 5.03 4.81
N VAL A 133 6.69 4.84 4.98
CA VAL A 133 7.47 3.77 4.35
C VAL A 133 8.19 2.93 5.40
N PRO A 134 8.63 1.70 5.06
CA PRO A 134 9.49 0.90 5.93
C PRO A 134 10.74 1.65 6.39
N ASN A 135 11.14 1.45 7.66
CA ASN A 135 12.37 2.00 8.23
C ASN A 135 13.62 1.68 7.38
N ASN A 136 13.64 0.49 6.77
CA ASN A 136 14.70 0.02 5.89
C ASN A 136 14.17 -0.31 4.50
N SER A 137 13.60 0.70 3.83
CA SER A 137 13.01 0.57 2.49
C SER A 137 13.99 0.01 1.45
N ALA A 138 15.27 0.40 1.50
CA ALA A 138 16.28 -0.10 0.56
C ALA A 138 16.44 -1.62 0.64
N ARG A 139 16.44 -2.19 1.86
CA ARG A 139 16.53 -3.64 2.03
C ARG A 139 15.27 -4.35 1.55
N ALA A 140 14.09 -3.82 1.87
CA ALA A 140 12.83 -4.39 1.40
C ALA A 140 12.79 -4.45 -0.14
N LEU A 141 13.18 -3.35 -0.81
CA LEU A 141 13.26 -3.29 -2.27
C LEU A 141 14.32 -4.25 -2.83
N THR A 142 15.52 -4.31 -2.25
CA THR A 142 16.58 -5.22 -2.70
C THR A 142 16.22 -6.70 -2.49
N GLU A 143 15.55 -7.06 -1.40
CA GLU A 143 15.12 -8.44 -1.15
C GLU A 143 14.02 -8.89 -2.13
N GLU A 144 13.16 -7.96 -2.57
CA GLU A 144 12.05 -8.25 -3.48
C GLU A 144 12.45 -8.17 -4.97
N TYR A 145 13.19 -7.12 -5.36
CA TYR A 145 13.49 -6.77 -6.74
C TYR A 145 14.98 -6.85 -7.12
N GLY A 146 15.85 -7.14 -6.14
CA GLY A 146 17.31 -7.17 -6.32
C GLY A 146 17.98 -5.80 -6.24
N GLU A 147 19.31 -5.80 -6.11
CA GLU A 147 20.14 -4.59 -5.90
C GLU A 147 19.97 -3.52 -6.99
N GLN A 148 19.64 -3.95 -8.21
CA GLN A 148 19.47 -3.04 -9.34
C GLN A 148 18.22 -2.15 -9.21
N SER A 149 17.25 -2.53 -8.39
CA SER A 149 16.03 -1.76 -8.14
C SER A 149 16.29 -0.38 -7.53
N LEU A 150 17.41 -0.21 -6.83
CA LEU A 150 17.77 1.05 -6.17
C LEU A 150 18.43 2.07 -7.11
N VAL A 151 18.78 1.67 -8.33
CA VAL A 151 19.59 2.49 -9.25
C VAL A 151 19.04 2.55 -10.68
N LEU A 152 18.24 1.58 -11.11
CA LEU A 152 17.68 1.55 -12.45
C LEU A 152 16.36 2.32 -12.49
N GLU A 153 16.38 3.49 -13.12
CA GLU A 153 15.21 4.36 -13.33
C GLU A 153 14.45 4.03 -14.63
N GLN A 154 14.79 2.94 -15.33
CA GLN A 154 14.21 2.59 -16.63
C GLN A 154 13.70 1.14 -16.64
N PHE A 155 12.47 0.97 -17.12
CA PHE A 155 11.86 -0.32 -17.38
C PHE A 155 11.75 -0.54 -18.89
N ASN A 156 12.27 -1.66 -19.40
CA ASN A 156 12.27 -2.09 -20.82
C ASN A 156 13.11 -1.28 -21.84
N GLY A 157 13.88 -0.27 -21.42
CA GLY A 157 14.82 0.46 -22.29
C GLY A 157 14.19 1.62 -23.07
#